data_AF-A0A2V9R2J0-F1
#
_entry.id   AF-A0A2V9R2J0-F1
#
_cell.length_a   1.000
_cell.length_b   1.000
_cell.length_c   1.000
_cell.angle_alpha   90.00
_cell.angle_beta   90.00
_cell.angle_gamma   90.00
#
_symmetry.space_group_name_H-M   'P 1'
#
loop_
_entity.id
_entity.type
_entity.pdbx_description
1 polymer ?
#
loop_
_entity_poly.entity_id
_entity_poly.type
_entity_poly.pdbx_seq_one_letter_code
_entity_poly.pdbx_strand_id
1 'polypeptide(L)'
;MPGLGTSFGRGGATTAQQDLSNADAILIMGSSMAENHPVAFQWVVAARERGAKIIHVDPRFTRTSAMADIWVPLRAGSDIVFLGGLVNYVLSNNKDFREYVTWYTNASAMLRDDFKDTEDLDGFFSGWNEQEKRYDPETWLYRSAPPKDTSETPGHAEMGG
;
A
#
# COMPACT_ATOMS: atom_id res chain seq x y z
N MET A 1 -6.89 10.92 -1.19
CA MET A 1 -5.84 9.88 -1.12
C MET A 1 -5.73 9.21 -2.47
N PRO A 2 -4.78 9.61 -3.34
CA PRO A 2 -4.68 9.05 -4.70
C PRO A 2 -4.29 7.57 -4.74
N GLY A 3 -3.60 7.04 -3.72
CA GLY A 3 -3.09 5.65 -3.73
C GLY A 3 -4.16 4.56 -3.84
N LEU A 4 -5.24 4.62 -3.06
CA LEU A 4 -6.29 3.59 -3.12
C LEU A 4 -7.05 3.59 -4.46
N GLY A 5 -7.17 4.76 -5.11
CA GLY A 5 -7.77 4.86 -6.44
C GLY A 5 -6.99 4.05 -7.47
N THR A 6 -5.66 4.13 -7.44
CA THR A 6 -4.78 3.35 -8.32
C THR A 6 -4.80 1.86 -7.98
N SER A 7 -4.83 1.47 -6.70
CA SER A 7 -4.76 0.06 -6.30
C SER A 7 -6.10 -0.70 -6.37
N PHE A 8 -7.22 -0.02 -6.09
CA PHE A 8 -8.55 -0.65 -5.95
C PHE A 8 -9.65 0.05 -6.76
N GLY A 9 -9.32 1.07 -7.54
CA GLY A 9 -10.29 1.83 -8.35
C GLY A 9 -11.12 2.86 -7.56
N ARG A 10 -11.02 2.92 -6.22
CA ARG A 10 -11.78 3.85 -5.36
C ARG A 10 -10.95 4.38 -4.20
N GLY A 11 -11.15 5.63 -3.83
CA GLY A 11 -10.42 6.31 -2.75
C GLY A 11 -11.05 6.20 -1.34
N GLY A 12 -12.18 5.52 -1.21
CA GLY A 12 -12.90 5.37 0.07
C GLY A 12 -12.35 4.23 0.94
N ALA A 13 -12.75 4.19 2.21
CA ALA A 13 -12.50 3.03 3.06
C ALA A 13 -13.13 1.77 2.46
N THR A 14 -12.42 0.64 2.51
CA THR A 14 -12.84 -0.61 1.88
C THR A 14 -13.87 -1.38 2.70
N THR A 15 -13.93 -1.14 4.01
CA THR A 15 -14.88 -1.77 4.95
C THR A 15 -15.50 -0.73 5.90
N ALA A 16 -16.54 -1.14 6.62
CA ALA A 16 -17.13 -0.34 7.69
C ALA A 16 -16.30 -0.46 8.98
N GLN A 17 -16.29 0.57 9.84
CA GLN A 17 -15.50 0.56 11.09
C GLN A 17 -15.89 -0.59 12.03
N GLN A 18 -17.15 -1.00 12.02
CA GLN A 18 -17.67 -2.13 12.79
C GLN A 18 -17.00 -3.45 12.41
N ASP A 19 -16.54 -3.58 11.16
CA ASP A 19 -15.92 -4.79 10.66
C ASP A 19 -14.55 -5.06 11.29
N LEU A 20 -13.92 -4.04 11.89
CA LEU A 20 -12.69 -4.21 12.69
C LEU A 20 -12.89 -5.21 13.83
N SER A 21 -14.11 -5.34 14.37
CA SER A 21 -14.43 -6.30 15.42
C SER A 21 -14.27 -7.77 15.00
N ASN A 22 -14.21 -8.04 13.68
CA ASN A 22 -14.06 -9.37 13.11
C ASN A 22 -12.60 -9.75 12.80
N ALA A 23 -11.65 -8.83 12.95
CA ALA A 23 -10.26 -9.07 12.60
C ALA A 23 -9.55 -9.97 13.63
N ASP A 24 -8.67 -10.87 13.16
CA ASP A 24 -7.75 -11.63 14.01
C ASP A 24 -6.47 -10.84 14.33
N ALA A 25 -6.16 -9.82 13.53
CA ALA A 25 -5.05 -8.90 13.75
C ALA A 25 -5.39 -7.51 13.20
N ILE A 26 -5.03 -6.46 13.93
CA ILE A 26 -5.23 -5.07 13.53
C ILE A 26 -3.89 -4.35 13.57
N LEU A 27 -3.44 -3.89 12.40
CA LEU A 27 -2.28 -3.02 12.25
C LEU A 27 -2.75 -1.56 12.20
N ILE A 28 -2.42 -0.80 13.23
CA ILE A 28 -2.64 0.65 13.27
C ILE A 28 -1.29 1.32 13.00
N MET A 29 -1.12 1.93 11.83
CA MET A 29 0.14 2.56 11.42
C MET A 29 -0.07 4.04 11.10
N GLY A 30 0.73 4.91 11.72
CA GLY A 30 0.64 6.37 11.51
C GLY A 30 -0.69 6.99 11.97
N SER A 31 -1.41 6.35 12.88
CA SER A 31 -2.72 6.81 13.38
C SER A 31 -2.82 6.72 14.90
N SER A 32 -3.23 7.81 15.54
CA SER A 32 -3.58 7.87 16.97
C SER A 32 -5.08 7.60 17.15
N MET A 33 -5.56 6.43 16.74
CA MET A 33 -6.99 6.12 16.64
C MET A 33 -7.76 6.26 17.98
N ALA A 34 -7.15 5.91 19.11
CA ALA A 34 -7.78 6.06 20.43
C ALA A 34 -8.03 7.54 20.82
N GLU A 35 -7.26 8.47 20.25
CA GLU A 35 -7.38 9.91 20.50
C GLU A 35 -8.25 10.59 19.45
N ASN A 36 -8.04 10.23 18.17
CA ASN A 36 -8.62 10.93 17.03
C ASN A 36 -9.96 10.33 16.57
N HIS A 37 -10.19 9.04 16.86
CA HIS A 37 -11.40 8.30 16.45
C HIS A 37 -11.92 7.39 17.58
N PRO A 38 -12.15 7.93 18.80
CA PRO A 38 -12.46 7.11 19.98
C PRO A 38 -13.72 6.25 19.81
N VAL A 39 -14.72 6.74 19.06
CA VAL A 39 -15.94 5.97 18.76
C VAL A 39 -15.65 4.80 17.82
N ALA A 40 -14.72 4.93 16.86
CA ALA A 40 -14.33 3.80 16.02
C ALA A 40 -13.43 2.82 16.81
N PHE A 41 -12.62 3.34 17.74
CA PHE A 41 -11.67 2.54 18.52
C PHE A 41 -12.35 1.50 19.41
N GLN A 42 -13.64 1.68 19.76
CA GLN A 42 -14.42 0.66 20.47
C GLN A 42 -14.42 -0.70 19.73
N TRP A 43 -14.40 -0.69 18.39
CA TRP A 43 -14.38 -1.91 17.59
C TRP A 43 -13.02 -2.61 17.60
N VAL A 44 -11.93 -1.84 17.73
CA VAL A 44 -10.58 -2.38 17.95
C VAL A 44 -10.51 -3.05 19.32
N VAL A 45 -11.09 -2.42 20.35
CA VAL A 45 -11.16 -3.00 21.70
C VAL A 45 -11.99 -4.29 21.68
N ALA A 46 -13.15 -4.30 21.03
CA ALA A 46 -13.98 -5.49 20.88
C ALA A 46 -13.24 -6.63 20.15
N ALA A 47 -12.47 -6.33 19.10
CA ALA A 47 -11.63 -7.32 18.43
C ALA A 47 -10.56 -7.89 19.38
N ARG A 48 -9.88 -7.02 20.14
CA ARG A 48 -8.87 -7.42 21.12
C ARG A 48 -9.44 -8.33 22.20
N GLU A 49 -10.62 -8.02 22.73
CA GLU A 49 -11.32 -8.85 23.73
C GLU A 49 -11.69 -10.24 23.19
N ARG A 50 -11.88 -10.37 21.87
CA ARG A 50 -12.05 -11.65 21.19
C ARG A 50 -10.75 -12.39 20.89
N GLY A 51 -9.59 -11.78 21.20
CA GLY A 51 -8.27 -12.36 20.99
C GLY A 51 -7.50 -11.82 19.79
N ALA A 52 -7.99 -10.76 19.13
CA ALA A 52 -7.27 -10.15 18.01
C ALA A 52 -5.95 -9.53 18.48
N LYS A 53 -4.90 -9.66 17.65
CA LYS A 53 -3.59 -9.06 17.91
C LYS A 53 -3.57 -7.60 17.48
N ILE A 54 -3.34 -6.68 18.42
CA ILE A 54 -3.27 -5.24 18.12
C ILE A 54 -1.81 -4.79 18.01
N ILE A 55 -1.45 -4.26 16.85
CA ILE A 55 -0.09 -3.78 16.53
C ILE A 55 -0.18 -2.29 16.23
N HIS A 56 0.60 -1.47 16.93
CA HIS A 56 0.66 -0.03 16.71
C HIS A 56 2.07 0.40 16.26
N VAL A 57 2.16 0.91 15.04
CA VAL A 57 3.39 1.39 14.39
C VAL A 57 3.36 2.91 14.38
N ASP A 58 4.08 3.52 15.32
CA ASP A 58 4.16 4.98 15.48
C ASP A 58 5.49 5.36 16.17
N PRO A 59 6.19 6.43 15.72
CA PRO A 59 7.39 6.92 16.38
C PRO A 59 7.15 7.33 17.84
N ARG A 60 5.91 7.63 18.22
CA ARG A 60 5.53 8.09 19.56
C ARG A 60 4.72 7.03 20.27
N PHE A 61 4.91 6.94 21.59
CA PHE A 61 4.03 6.19 22.44
C PHE A 61 2.78 7.04 22.78
N THR A 62 1.61 6.62 22.31
CA THR A 62 0.33 7.35 22.44
C THR A 62 -0.69 6.53 23.24
N ARG A 63 -1.92 7.05 23.44
CA ARG A 63 -2.98 6.24 24.06
C ARG A 63 -3.37 5.02 23.22
N THR A 64 -3.14 5.08 21.91
CA THR A 64 -3.33 3.92 21.02
C THR A 64 -2.26 2.86 21.31
N SER A 65 -1.01 3.27 21.48
CA SER A 65 0.11 2.37 21.83
C SER A 65 -0.12 1.69 23.17
N ALA A 66 -0.63 2.42 24.16
CA ALA A 66 -0.96 1.89 25.48
C ALA A 66 -2.02 0.78 25.45
N MET A 67 -2.84 0.73 24.39
CA MET A 67 -3.88 -0.29 24.19
C MET A 67 -3.47 -1.40 23.21
N ALA A 68 -2.30 -1.29 22.58
CA ALA A 68 -1.78 -2.27 21.64
C ALA A 68 -1.03 -3.40 22.37
N ASP A 69 -0.99 -4.60 21.78
CA ASP A 69 -0.18 -5.70 22.29
C ASP A 69 1.27 -5.59 21.85
N ILE A 70 1.52 -4.96 20.69
CA ILE A 70 2.85 -4.68 20.18
C ILE A 70 2.90 -3.20 19.78
N TRP A 71 3.82 -2.45 20.38
CA TRP A 71 4.20 -1.13 19.88
C TRP A 71 5.51 -1.25 19.12
N VAL A 72 5.51 -0.80 17.87
CA VAL A 72 6.68 -0.78 16.99
C VAL A 72 7.12 0.67 16.81
N PRO A 73 8.12 1.13 17.60
CA PRO A 73 8.71 2.44 17.37
C PRO A 73 9.52 2.41 16.06
N LEU A 74 9.22 3.33 15.16
CA LEU A 74 10.01 3.57 13.95
C LEU A 74 10.54 5.00 13.92
N ARG A 75 11.56 5.24 13.08
CA ARG A 75 11.98 6.60 12.75
C ARG A 75 10.90 7.25 11.88
N ALA A 76 10.59 8.52 12.13
CA ALA A 76 9.69 9.26 11.25
C ALA A 76 10.19 9.25 9.80
N GLY A 77 9.32 8.85 8.86
CA GLY A 77 9.63 8.76 7.43
C GLY A 77 10.24 7.42 7.00
N SER A 78 10.37 6.41 7.88
CA SER A 78 10.86 5.07 7.51
C SER A 78 9.74 4.06 7.23
N ASP A 79 8.51 4.53 7.02
CA ASP A 79 7.31 3.72 6.80
C ASP A 79 7.44 2.79 5.58
N ILE A 80 7.98 3.29 4.47
CA ILE A 80 8.19 2.51 3.24
C ILE A 80 9.19 1.37 3.48
N VAL A 81 10.24 1.59 4.27
CA VAL A 81 11.22 0.54 4.60
C VAL A 81 10.57 -0.56 5.45
N PHE A 82 9.74 -0.18 6.41
CA PHE A 82 8.99 -1.13 7.24
C PHE A 82 8.04 -1.98 6.39
N LEU A 83 7.22 -1.36 5.54
CA LEU A 83 6.28 -2.05 4.67
C LEU A 83 7.00 -2.90 3.60
N GLY A 84 8.09 -2.39 3.02
CA GLY A 84 8.92 -3.13 2.07
C GLY A 84 9.54 -4.38 2.70
N GLY A 85 10.01 -4.29 3.94
CA GLY A 85 10.49 -5.45 4.71
C GLY A 85 9.39 -6.49 4.95
N LEU A 86 8.17 -6.04 5.27
CA LEU A 86 7.01 -6.93 5.44
C LEU A 86 6.65 -7.64 4.14
N VAL A 87 6.60 -6.91 3.02
CA VAL A 87 6.35 -7.49 1.68
C VAL A 87 7.42 -8.51 1.33
N ASN A 88 8.70 -8.17 1.49
CA ASN A 88 9.82 -9.09 1.23
C ASN A 88 9.72 -10.36 2.10
N TYR A 89 9.38 -10.22 3.39
CA TYR A 89 9.23 -11.35 4.29
C TYR A 89 8.08 -12.27 3.85
N VAL A 90 6.92 -11.70 3.49
CA VAL A 90 5.76 -12.48 3.00
C VAL A 90 6.12 -13.27 1.74
N LEU A 91 6.75 -12.62 0.76
CA LEU A 91 7.13 -13.26 -0.52
C LEU A 91 8.23 -14.30 -0.34
N SER A 92 9.29 -13.99 0.41
CA SER A 92 10.43 -14.89 0.62
C SER A 92 10.07 -16.13 1.43
N ASN A 93 8.96 -16.10 2.18
CA ASN A 93 8.51 -17.19 3.03
C ASN A 93 7.21 -17.85 2.55
N ASN A 94 6.73 -17.54 1.34
CA ASN A 94 5.49 -18.09 0.76
C ASN A 94 4.27 -17.93 1.71
N LYS A 95 4.13 -16.76 2.33
CA LYS A 95 3.03 -16.45 3.26
C LYS A 95 1.88 -15.67 2.62
N ASP A 96 1.91 -15.50 1.30
CA ASP A 96 0.83 -14.87 0.55
C ASP A 96 -0.34 -15.84 0.30
N PHE A 97 -1.55 -15.31 0.15
CA PHE A 97 -2.67 -16.10 -0.33
C PHE A 97 -2.58 -16.23 -1.86
N ARG A 98 -1.86 -17.26 -2.32
CA ARG A 98 -1.46 -17.41 -3.72
C ARG A 98 -2.62 -17.39 -4.72
N GLU A 99 -3.72 -18.05 -4.39
CA GLU A 99 -4.90 -18.06 -5.27
C GLU A 99 -5.47 -16.65 -5.43
N TYR A 100 -5.60 -15.89 -4.34
CA TYR A 100 -6.08 -14.52 -4.40
C TYR A 100 -5.16 -13.63 -5.22
N VAL A 101 -3.84 -13.73 -4.99
CA VAL A 101 -2.84 -12.97 -5.76
C VAL A 101 -2.95 -13.28 -7.24
N THR A 102 -3.15 -14.54 -7.61
CA THR A 102 -3.20 -14.97 -9.01
C THR A 102 -4.49 -14.53 -9.71
N TRP A 103 -5.63 -14.60 -9.03
CA TRP A 103 -6.94 -14.40 -9.66
C TRP A 103 -7.51 -12.99 -9.52
N TYR A 104 -7.12 -12.25 -8.48
CA TYR A 104 -7.74 -10.96 -8.14
C TYR A 104 -6.75 -9.79 -8.10
N THR A 105 -5.52 -9.99 -8.57
CA THR A 105 -4.54 -8.92 -8.73
C THR A 105 -3.93 -8.95 -10.12
N ASN A 106 -3.12 -7.95 -10.45
CA ASN A 106 -2.38 -7.88 -11.70
C ASN A 106 -1.03 -8.65 -11.67
N ALA A 107 -0.79 -9.53 -10.68
CA ALA A 107 0.49 -10.22 -10.53
C ALA A 107 0.90 -11.08 -11.75
N SER A 108 -0.06 -11.55 -12.55
CA SER A 108 0.18 -12.32 -13.77
C SER A 108 0.36 -11.44 -15.02
N ALA A 109 0.14 -10.12 -14.91
CA ALA A 109 0.29 -9.20 -16.02
C ALA A 109 1.77 -9.04 -16.38
N MET A 110 2.07 -9.09 -17.68
CA MET A 110 3.42 -8.90 -18.19
C MET A 110 3.64 -7.42 -18.52
N LEU A 111 4.68 -6.82 -17.94
CA LEU A 111 5.17 -5.51 -18.34
C LEU A 111 5.87 -5.58 -19.71
N ARG A 112 6.06 -4.42 -20.34
CA ARG A 112 6.91 -4.31 -21.53
C ARG A 112 8.37 -4.61 -21.19
N ASP A 113 9.10 -5.10 -22.19
CA ASP A 113 10.50 -5.54 -22.02
C ASP A 113 11.48 -4.36 -21.84
N ASP A 114 11.03 -3.13 -22.11
CA ASP A 114 11.78 -1.89 -21.95
C ASP A 114 11.63 -1.25 -20.55
N PHE A 115 10.82 -1.85 -19.66
CA PHE A 115 10.79 -1.48 -18.25
C PHE A 115 12.14 -1.78 -17.57
N LYS A 116 12.63 -0.83 -16.79
CA LYS A 116 13.78 -1.04 -15.89
C LYS A 116 13.44 -0.52 -14.51
N ASP A 117 13.82 -1.30 -13.50
CA ASP A 117 13.54 -0.95 -12.12
C ASP A 117 14.63 -0.08 -11.47
N THR A 118 14.44 0.22 -10.19
CA THR A 118 15.37 1.03 -9.40
C THR A 118 16.70 0.36 -9.07
N GLU A 119 16.78 -0.96 -9.15
CA GLU A 119 18.03 -1.70 -8.96
C GLU A 119 18.93 -1.58 -10.21
N ASP A 120 18.31 -1.52 -11.39
CA ASP A 120 19.01 -1.38 -12.67
C ASP A 120 19.50 0.06 -12.97
N LEU A 121 18.89 1.07 -12.34
CA LEU A 121 19.06 2.48 -12.69
C LEU A 121 19.33 3.39 -11.48
N ASP A 122 20.15 2.92 -10.53
CA ASP A 122 20.67 3.71 -9.38
C ASP A 122 19.58 4.45 -8.60
N GLY A 123 18.47 3.77 -8.33
CA GLY A 123 17.33 4.31 -7.58
C GLY A 123 16.25 4.99 -8.42
N PHE A 124 16.38 5.04 -9.74
CA PHE A 124 15.36 5.57 -10.65
C PHE A 124 14.66 4.46 -11.46
N PHE A 125 13.44 4.68 -11.91
CA PHE A 125 12.81 3.80 -12.89
C PHE A 125 13.18 4.23 -14.32
N SER A 126 12.92 3.37 -15.31
CA SER A 126 12.98 3.78 -16.72
C SER A 126 12.08 4.99 -16.98
N GLY A 127 12.51 5.90 -17.87
CA GLY A 127 11.77 7.12 -18.21
C GLY A 127 12.05 8.33 -17.31
N TRP A 128 13.02 8.27 -16.39
CA TRP A 128 13.43 9.45 -15.61
C TRP A 128 14.09 10.52 -16.48
N ASN A 129 13.61 11.76 -16.36
CA ASN A 129 14.24 12.95 -16.93
C ASN A 129 14.81 13.82 -15.80
N GLU A 130 16.14 13.90 -15.72
CA GLU A 130 16.86 14.65 -14.68
C GLU A 130 16.62 16.16 -14.75
N GLN A 131 16.51 16.73 -15.96
CA GLN A 131 16.32 18.17 -16.10
C GLN A 131 14.92 18.61 -15.67
N GLU A 132 13.90 17.83 -16.02
CA GLU A 132 12.51 18.11 -15.70
C GLU A 132 12.07 17.55 -14.34
N LYS A 133 12.90 16.68 -13.74
CA LYS A 133 12.60 15.91 -12.52
C LYS A 133 11.25 15.19 -12.61
N ARG A 134 11.00 14.56 -13.77
CA ARG A 134 9.72 13.90 -14.10
C ARG A 134 9.97 12.57 -14.79
N TYR A 135 9.04 11.63 -14.58
CA TYR A 135 9.00 10.37 -15.30
C TYR A 135 8.11 10.45 -16.55
N ASP A 136 8.54 9.77 -17.61
CA ASP A 136 7.67 9.30 -18.70
C ASP A 136 7.31 7.82 -18.48
N PRO A 137 6.07 7.49 -18.12
CA PRO A 137 5.67 6.14 -17.73
C PRO A 137 5.42 5.20 -18.92
N GLU A 138 5.75 5.58 -20.16
CA GLU A 138 5.49 4.75 -21.35
C GLU A 138 6.07 3.33 -21.24
N THR A 139 7.27 3.21 -20.67
CA THR A 139 7.94 1.93 -20.44
C THR A 139 7.30 1.09 -19.33
N TRP A 140 6.41 1.66 -18.52
CA TRP A 140 5.78 0.98 -17.38
C TRP A 140 4.48 0.28 -17.77
N LEU A 141 4.06 0.42 -19.03
CA LEU A 141 2.82 -0.15 -19.53
C LEU A 141 2.90 -1.68 -19.61
N TYR A 142 1.73 -2.32 -19.59
CA TYR A 142 1.63 -3.75 -19.91
C TYR A 142 2.02 -4.01 -21.35
N ARG A 143 2.56 -5.21 -21.62
CA ARG A 143 2.97 -5.63 -22.97
C ARG A 143 1.83 -5.56 -24.00
N SER A 144 0.59 -5.75 -23.56
CA SER A 144 -0.61 -5.67 -24.40
C SER A 144 -1.15 -4.25 -24.60
N ALA A 145 -0.64 -3.26 -23.87
CA ALA A 145 -1.14 -1.89 -23.96
C ALA A 145 -0.66 -1.23 -25.28
N PRO A 146 -1.52 -0.44 -25.95
CA PRO A 146 -1.09 0.33 -27.11
C PRO A 146 -0.03 1.38 -26.70
N PRO A 147 0.88 1.75 -27.62
CA PRO A 147 1.77 2.89 -27.41
C PRO A 147 0.96 4.16 -27.14
N LYS A 148 1.55 5.09 -26.40
CA LYS A 148 0.91 6.36 -26.07
C LYS A 148 0.76 7.19 -27.36
N ASP A 149 -0.47 7.50 -27.75
CA ASP A 149 -0.71 8.38 -28.90
C ASP A 149 -0.35 9.82 -28.52
N THR A 150 0.67 10.39 -29.18
CA THR A 150 1.18 11.74 -28.91
C THR A 150 0.30 12.84 -29.52
N SER A 151 -0.84 12.50 -30.13
CA SER A 151 -1.71 13.45 -30.84
C SER A 151 -2.86 14.06 -30.00
N GLU A 152 -3.13 13.57 -28.78
CA GLU A 152 -4.22 14.09 -27.94
C GLU A 152 -3.76 15.00 -26.79
N THR A 153 -4.57 16.04 -26.54
CA THR A 153 -4.39 17.12 -25.56
C THR A 153 -4.35 16.57 -24.12
N PRO A 154 -3.60 17.18 -23.16
CA PRO A 154 -3.48 16.64 -21.81
C PRO A 154 -4.81 16.74 -21.05
N GLY A 155 -5.52 15.62 -20.95
CA GLY A 155 -6.73 15.47 -20.16
C GLY A 155 -7.09 14.00 -20.06
N HIS A 156 -7.24 13.49 -18.84
CA HIS A 156 -7.67 12.13 -18.46
C HIS A 156 -7.66 11.11 -19.60
N ALA A 157 -6.46 10.77 -20.10
CA ALA A 157 -6.31 9.58 -20.91
C ALA A 157 -6.80 8.41 -20.05
N GLU A 158 -7.70 7.61 -20.62
CA GLU A 158 -8.13 6.36 -20.01
C GLU A 158 -6.87 5.63 -19.56
N MET A 159 -6.77 5.41 -18.25
CA MET A 159 -5.72 4.59 -17.66
C MET A 159 -5.92 3.20 -18.27
N GLY A 160 -5.17 2.93 -19.34
CA GLY A 160 -5.13 1.63 -19.97
C GLY A 160 -4.52 0.65 -18.98
N GLY A 161 -5.39 -0.08 -18.28
CA GLY A 161 -5.05 -1.15 -17.33
C GLY A 161 -5.33 -0.79 -15.89
#